data_AF-A0A970UQQ2-F1
#
_entry.id   AF-A0A970UQQ2-F1
#
_cell.length_a   1.000
_cell.length_b   1.000
_cell.length_c   1.000
_cell.angle_alpha   90.00
_cell.angle_beta   90.00
_cell.angle_gamma   90.00
#
_symmetry.space_group_name_H-M   'P 1'
#
loop_
_entity.id
_entity.type
_entity.pdbx_description
1 polymer ?
#
loop_
_entity_poly.entity_id
_entity_poly.type
_entity_poly.pdbx_seq_one_letter_code
_entity_poly.pdbx_strand_id
1 'polypeptide(L)'
;LETAPEYILRKANRLFTERTGYKFKAMGELEYYVQGEKKEMYTAEDQKGYHLSTPFSNYEFVRLEAMELIARCGGKIKYSHSEVGNFSTDAESFEQHEIEFLPVDPESAVDQLILGKWILRELGNKYRVNVSFAPKITVGKAGSGLHVHMYLEKDGRNAMIENNKLSDVAKKLIAGMMELAAPLTAFGNTIPTSYLRLVPHQEAPTNICWGDRNRSVLVRVPLGWLSDNDMARDANPQEPQTSDKVGGKQTVELRSPDGSADLYHLLAGMLVAALHGLERPDALELADRLYVGVNIFKPENKAKLDSLDKLPESCAASADVLEKHREAFERDGVFPPSTIDSFIRKLRSYDDRDLSERIYGKTDEIRKLVYRYLHHM
;
A
#
# COMPACT_ATOMS: atom_id res chain seq x y z
N LEU A 1 27.47 3.40 -7.57
CA LEU A 1 26.80 2.08 -7.51
C LEU A 1 26.04 1.91 -6.20
N GLU A 2 26.66 2.17 -5.04
CA GLU A 2 26.03 2.07 -3.72
C GLU A 2 24.70 2.85 -3.57
N THR A 3 24.54 3.98 -4.25
CA THR A 3 23.32 4.81 -4.21
C THR A 3 22.26 4.45 -5.25
N ALA A 4 22.50 3.44 -6.10
CA ALA A 4 21.52 3.03 -7.10
C ALA A 4 20.30 2.36 -6.41
N PRO A 5 19.05 2.76 -6.70
CA PRO A 5 17.88 2.26 -5.97
C PRO A 5 17.73 0.73 -6.03
N GLU A 6 17.93 0.16 -7.22
CA GLU A 6 17.91 -1.30 -7.44
C GLU A 6 19.02 -2.02 -6.64
N TYR A 7 20.20 -1.40 -6.52
CA TYR A 7 21.30 -1.97 -5.74
C TYR A 7 21.00 -1.97 -4.24
N ILE A 8 20.40 -0.88 -3.73
CA ILE A 8 19.95 -0.78 -2.33
C ILE A 8 18.93 -1.88 -2.01
N LEU A 9 17.92 -2.09 -2.89
CA LEU A 9 16.93 -3.14 -2.71
C LEU A 9 17.57 -4.54 -2.69
N ARG A 10 18.44 -4.85 -3.66
CA ARG A 10 19.15 -6.13 -3.70
C ARG A 10 20.01 -6.36 -2.46
N LYS A 11 20.67 -5.32 -1.98
CA LYS A 11 21.48 -5.37 -0.75
C LYS A 11 20.61 -5.67 0.48
N ALA A 12 19.48 -4.99 0.62
CA ALA A 12 18.50 -5.23 1.69
C ALA A 12 17.96 -6.67 1.65
N ASN A 13 17.56 -7.15 0.46
CA ASN A 13 16.96 -8.47 0.28
C ASN A 13 17.95 -9.60 0.57
N ARG A 14 19.19 -9.46 0.09
CA ARG A 14 20.27 -10.40 0.36
C ARG A 14 20.57 -10.45 1.86
N LEU A 15 20.78 -9.30 2.50
CA LEU A 15 21.06 -9.23 3.94
C LEU A 15 19.94 -9.86 4.77
N PHE A 16 18.68 -9.55 4.45
CA PHE A 16 17.51 -10.14 5.10
C PHE A 16 17.54 -11.66 5.03
N THR A 17 17.79 -12.20 3.83
CA THR A 17 17.83 -13.65 3.60
C THR A 17 18.99 -14.31 4.35
N GLU A 18 20.18 -13.71 4.31
CA GLU A 18 21.39 -14.24 4.97
C GLU A 18 21.25 -14.29 6.49
N ARG A 19 20.65 -13.26 7.11
CA ARG A 19 20.53 -13.18 8.57
C ARG A 19 19.37 -14.01 9.12
N THR A 20 18.29 -14.18 8.37
CA THR A 20 17.04 -14.77 8.88
C THR A 20 16.77 -16.17 8.34
N GLY A 21 17.34 -16.51 7.17
CA GLY A 21 17.02 -17.73 6.43
C GLY A 21 15.62 -17.73 5.78
N TYR A 22 14.90 -16.60 5.82
CA TYR A 22 13.61 -16.43 5.15
C TYR A 22 13.79 -15.63 3.85
N LYS A 23 12.96 -15.91 2.86
CA LYS A 23 12.77 -15.04 1.70
C LYS A 23 11.58 -14.11 1.93
N PHE A 24 11.75 -12.84 1.65
CA PHE A 24 10.66 -11.87 1.67
C PHE A 24 9.93 -11.90 0.32
N LYS A 25 8.60 -12.02 0.34
CA LYS A 25 7.76 -11.98 -0.86
C LYS A 25 6.81 -10.79 -0.77
N ALA A 26 6.60 -10.08 -1.88
CA ALA A 26 5.78 -8.88 -1.92
C ALA A 26 4.92 -8.78 -3.18
N MET A 27 3.79 -8.08 -3.07
CA MET A 27 2.96 -7.62 -4.18
C MET A 27 2.38 -6.23 -3.85
N GLY A 28 2.03 -5.47 -4.87
CA GLY A 28 1.28 -4.23 -4.72
C GLY A 28 -0.16 -4.38 -5.24
N GLU A 29 -1.09 -3.69 -4.59
CA GLU A 29 -2.42 -3.37 -5.10
C GLU A 29 -2.33 -1.95 -5.69
N LEU A 30 -2.36 -1.83 -7.01
CA LEU A 30 -2.12 -0.56 -7.69
C LEU A 30 -3.46 0.12 -8.01
N GLU A 31 -3.87 1.05 -7.15
CA GLU A 31 -5.04 1.89 -7.39
C GLU A 31 -4.70 3.09 -8.29
N TYR A 32 -5.62 3.44 -9.18
CA TYR A 32 -5.50 4.60 -10.08
C TYR A 32 -6.86 5.11 -10.52
N TYR A 33 -6.90 6.36 -10.96
CA TYR A 33 -8.05 6.94 -11.63
C TYR A 33 -7.85 6.99 -13.14
N VAL A 34 -8.93 6.72 -13.88
CA VAL A 34 -9.09 7.06 -15.28
C VAL A 34 -10.05 8.25 -15.36
N GLN A 35 -9.58 9.35 -15.92
CA GLN A 35 -10.35 10.56 -16.22
C GLN A 35 -10.61 10.63 -17.72
N GLY A 36 -11.87 10.75 -18.12
CA GLY A 36 -12.23 10.93 -19.52
C GLY A 36 -13.57 11.64 -19.69
N GLU A 37 -14.08 11.63 -20.91
CA GLU A 37 -15.37 12.25 -21.26
C GLU A 37 -16.54 11.57 -20.52
N LYS A 38 -17.36 12.39 -19.86
CA LYS A 38 -18.58 11.94 -19.20
C LYS A 38 -19.55 11.30 -20.19
N LYS A 39 -20.09 10.14 -19.83
CA LYS A 39 -21.16 9.46 -20.58
C LYS A 39 -22.53 9.77 -19.95
N GLU A 40 -23.52 10.05 -20.78
CA GLU A 40 -24.90 10.33 -20.34
C GLU A 40 -25.72 9.07 -20.05
N MET A 41 -25.31 7.93 -20.61
CA MET A 41 -25.95 6.63 -20.39
C MET A 41 -25.08 5.76 -19.46
N TYR A 42 -25.74 4.93 -18.65
CA TYR A 42 -25.09 4.00 -17.71
C TYR A 42 -24.15 4.68 -16.71
N THR A 43 -24.58 5.82 -16.15
CA THR A 43 -23.83 6.52 -15.11
C THR A 43 -23.78 5.73 -13.81
N ALA A 44 -22.59 5.59 -13.22
CA ALA A 44 -22.43 5.03 -11.89
C ALA A 44 -22.87 6.02 -10.80
N GLU A 45 -23.45 5.51 -9.70
CA GLU A 45 -23.75 6.32 -8.52
C GLU A 45 -22.43 6.71 -7.82
N ASP A 46 -22.34 7.96 -7.39
CA ASP A 46 -21.14 8.56 -6.80
C ASP A 46 -20.63 7.78 -5.58
N GLN A 47 -19.34 7.42 -5.59
CA GLN A 47 -18.68 6.59 -4.58
C GLN A 47 -19.27 5.18 -4.39
N LYS A 48 -19.87 4.60 -5.44
CA LYS A 48 -20.36 3.22 -5.48
C LYS A 48 -19.77 2.43 -6.66
N GLY A 49 -18.53 2.77 -7.03
CA GLY A 49 -17.80 2.15 -8.14
C GLY A 49 -17.36 0.70 -7.90
N TYR A 50 -17.37 0.25 -6.64
CA TYR A 50 -16.73 -1.00 -6.24
C TYR A 50 -17.34 -2.22 -6.92
N HIS A 51 -16.53 -2.93 -7.72
CA HIS A 51 -16.92 -4.11 -8.52
C HIS A 51 -18.08 -3.85 -9.50
N LEU A 52 -18.26 -2.61 -9.96
CA LEU A 52 -19.15 -2.31 -11.09
C LEU A 52 -18.65 -2.98 -12.38
N SER A 53 -19.58 -3.59 -13.11
CA SER A 53 -19.35 -4.14 -14.44
C SER A 53 -19.69 -3.14 -15.54
N THR A 54 -19.18 -3.38 -16.74
CA THR A 54 -19.77 -2.81 -17.97
C THR A 54 -21.29 -3.11 -18.04
N PRO A 55 -22.13 -2.14 -18.49
CA PRO A 55 -21.77 -0.83 -19.03
C PRO A 55 -21.62 0.31 -17.99
N PHE A 56 -21.67 0.04 -16.67
CA PHE A 56 -21.56 1.09 -15.63
C PHE A 56 -20.12 1.49 -15.28
N SER A 57 -19.13 0.65 -15.58
CA SER A 57 -17.72 1.04 -15.63
C SER A 57 -17.34 1.34 -17.08
N ASN A 58 -17.19 2.62 -17.42
CA ASN A 58 -16.97 3.06 -18.80
C ASN A 58 -15.54 2.78 -19.28
N TYR A 59 -14.58 2.71 -18.36
CA TYR A 59 -13.15 2.54 -18.70
C TYR A 59 -12.60 1.15 -18.35
N GLU A 60 -13.46 0.16 -18.10
CA GLU A 60 -13.06 -1.23 -17.86
C GLU A 60 -12.14 -1.77 -18.98
N PHE A 61 -12.33 -1.38 -20.23
CA PHE A 61 -11.49 -1.82 -21.34
C PHE A 61 -10.01 -1.39 -21.21
N VAL A 62 -9.73 -0.23 -20.59
CA VAL A 62 -8.35 0.23 -20.33
C VAL A 62 -7.67 -0.72 -19.34
N ARG A 63 -8.39 -1.09 -18.27
CA ARG A 63 -7.92 -2.03 -17.26
C ARG A 63 -7.67 -3.42 -17.86
N LEU A 64 -8.59 -3.92 -18.69
CA LEU A 64 -8.46 -5.24 -19.33
C LEU A 64 -7.24 -5.31 -20.27
N GLU A 65 -7.03 -4.30 -21.12
CA GLU A 65 -5.85 -4.27 -21.99
C GLU A 65 -4.56 -4.10 -21.18
N ALA A 66 -4.57 -3.30 -20.11
CA ALA A 66 -3.42 -3.17 -19.22
C ALA A 66 -3.01 -4.51 -18.62
N MET A 67 -3.99 -5.30 -18.14
CA MET A 67 -3.71 -6.64 -17.62
C MET A 67 -3.08 -7.56 -18.66
N GLU A 68 -3.60 -7.55 -19.90
CA GLU A 68 -3.03 -8.37 -20.98
C GLU A 68 -1.58 -7.99 -21.25
N LEU A 69 -1.29 -6.69 -21.40
CA LEU A 69 0.06 -6.20 -21.69
C LEU A 69 1.03 -6.47 -20.55
N ILE A 70 0.61 -6.23 -19.30
CA ILE A 70 1.42 -6.54 -18.11
C ILE A 70 1.77 -8.03 -18.07
N ALA A 71 0.78 -8.91 -18.31
CA ALA A 71 1.00 -10.36 -18.34
C ALA A 71 1.96 -10.77 -19.48
N ARG A 72 1.87 -10.14 -20.66
CA ARG A 72 2.79 -10.36 -21.79
C ARG A 72 4.22 -9.90 -21.50
N CYS A 73 4.40 -8.90 -20.64
CA CYS A 73 5.70 -8.49 -20.12
C CYS A 73 6.22 -9.39 -18.99
N GLY A 74 5.49 -10.44 -18.61
CA GLY A 74 5.88 -11.39 -17.56
C GLY A 74 5.35 -11.05 -16.16
N GLY A 75 4.59 -9.96 -16.02
CA GLY A 75 3.95 -9.58 -14.76
C GLY A 75 2.99 -10.65 -14.26
N LYS A 76 2.96 -10.86 -12.95
CA LYS A 76 2.12 -11.88 -12.31
C LYS A 76 0.90 -11.20 -11.72
N ILE A 77 -0.23 -11.28 -12.42
CA ILE A 77 -1.49 -10.63 -12.01
C ILE A 77 -2.36 -11.63 -11.27
N LYS A 78 -2.98 -11.18 -10.18
CA LYS A 78 -3.95 -11.95 -9.40
C LYS A 78 -5.36 -11.71 -9.95
N TYR A 79 -5.81 -10.46 -9.94
CA TYR A 79 -7.06 -10.01 -10.56
C TYR A 79 -7.08 -8.47 -10.66
N SER A 80 -8.17 -7.91 -11.17
CA SER A 80 -8.41 -6.46 -11.19
C SER A 80 -9.89 -6.18 -11.01
N HIS A 81 -10.24 -4.97 -10.60
CA HIS A 81 -11.63 -4.54 -10.47
C HIS A 81 -11.77 -3.02 -10.52
N SER A 82 -13.01 -2.55 -10.54
CA SER A 82 -13.36 -1.15 -10.29
C SER A 82 -13.37 -0.93 -8.79
N GLU A 83 -12.85 0.22 -8.39
CA GLU A 83 -12.71 0.61 -6.98
C GLU A 83 -13.87 1.51 -6.54
N VAL A 84 -13.94 1.80 -5.25
CA VAL A 84 -15.03 2.61 -4.64
C VAL A 84 -15.16 3.97 -5.32
N GLY A 85 -14.04 4.61 -5.66
CA GLY A 85 -14.02 5.97 -6.18
C GLY A 85 -14.60 6.11 -7.58
N ASN A 86 -15.70 6.82 -7.70
CA ASN A 86 -16.18 7.34 -8.98
C ASN A 86 -16.92 8.65 -8.76
N PHE A 87 -16.78 9.61 -9.69
CA PHE A 87 -17.52 10.87 -9.69
C PHE A 87 -17.49 11.51 -11.09
N SER A 88 -18.25 12.58 -11.28
CA SER A 88 -18.26 13.33 -12.54
C SER A 88 -18.37 14.83 -12.31
N THR A 89 -17.87 15.60 -13.28
CA THR A 89 -18.11 17.04 -13.41
C THR A 89 -19.14 17.27 -14.53
N ASP A 90 -19.26 18.50 -15.02
CA ASP A 90 -20.13 18.80 -16.16
C ASP A 90 -19.66 18.13 -17.46
N ALA A 91 -18.34 17.90 -17.62
CA ALA A 91 -17.75 17.40 -18.86
C ALA A 91 -17.00 16.06 -18.70
N GLU A 92 -16.55 15.72 -17.49
CA GLU A 92 -15.62 14.61 -17.28
C GLU A 92 -16.18 13.61 -16.27
N SER A 93 -15.81 12.34 -16.44
CA SER A 93 -15.98 11.29 -15.44
C SER A 93 -14.63 10.78 -14.95
N PHE A 94 -14.61 10.40 -13.68
CA PHE A 94 -13.46 9.85 -12.98
C PHE A 94 -13.87 8.49 -12.44
N GLU A 95 -13.18 7.44 -12.86
CA GLU A 95 -13.40 6.07 -12.39
C GLU A 95 -12.12 5.54 -11.78
N GLN A 96 -12.22 5.02 -10.55
CA GLN A 96 -11.10 4.38 -9.87
C GLN A 96 -11.07 2.89 -10.24
N HIS A 97 -9.87 2.40 -10.46
CA HIS A 97 -9.58 1.01 -10.81
C HIS A 97 -8.42 0.52 -9.97
N GLU A 98 -8.35 -0.79 -9.80
CA GLU A 98 -7.22 -1.45 -9.15
C GLU A 98 -6.76 -2.65 -9.97
N ILE A 99 -5.44 -2.84 -10.05
CA ILE A 99 -4.81 -4.08 -10.51
C ILE A 99 -4.02 -4.68 -9.35
N GLU A 100 -4.39 -5.90 -8.94
CA GLU A 100 -3.68 -6.66 -7.93
C GLU A 100 -2.68 -7.63 -8.56
N PHE A 101 -1.44 -7.62 -8.07
CA PHE A 101 -0.40 -8.54 -8.49
C PHE A 101 -0.36 -9.79 -7.61
N LEU A 102 0.41 -10.80 -8.01
CA LEU A 102 0.76 -11.94 -7.17
C LEU A 102 2.07 -11.65 -6.43
N PRO A 103 2.24 -12.22 -5.22
CA PRO A 103 3.50 -12.10 -4.50
C PRO A 103 4.67 -12.71 -5.26
N VAL A 104 5.75 -11.95 -5.37
CA VAL A 104 7.01 -12.34 -6.02
C VAL A 104 8.19 -11.87 -5.18
N ASP A 105 9.42 -12.12 -5.62
CA ASP A 105 10.61 -11.55 -4.98
C ASP A 105 10.58 -10.01 -5.05
N PRO A 106 11.16 -9.29 -4.07
CA PRO A 106 11.01 -7.83 -3.93
C PRO A 106 11.40 -7.06 -5.19
N GLU A 107 12.48 -7.46 -5.86
CA GLU A 107 12.96 -6.84 -7.10
C GLU A 107 11.91 -6.96 -8.20
N SER A 108 11.36 -8.16 -8.41
CA SER A 108 10.30 -8.40 -9.39
C SER A 108 9.00 -7.67 -9.02
N ALA A 109 8.72 -7.49 -7.72
CA ALA A 109 7.56 -6.73 -7.26
C ALA A 109 7.66 -5.25 -7.64
N VAL A 110 8.85 -4.65 -7.55
CA VAL A 110 9.08 -3.29 -8.06
C VAL A 110 8.92 -3.24 -9.57
N ASP A 111 9.56 -4.15 -10.30
CA ASP A 111 9.57 -4.12 -11.76
C ASP A 111 8.15 -4.21 -12.35
N GLN A 112 7.32 -5.13 -11.84
CA GLN A 112 5.94 -5.26 -12.33
C GLN A 112 5.07 -4.04 -12.00
N LEU A 113 5.30 -3.36 -10.87
CA LEU A 113 4.59 -2.13 -10.53
C LEU A 113 5.02 -0.94 -11.40
N ILE A 114 6.32 -0.80 -11.69
CA ILE A 114 6.84 0.23 -12.60
C ILE A 114 6.29 0.01 -14.00
N LEU A 115 6.36 -1.22 -14.51
CA LEU A 115 5.82 -1.58 -15.83
C LEU A 115 4.30 -1.38 -15.88
N GLY A 116 3.58 -1.75 -14.83
CA GLY A 116 2.14 -1.52 -14.73
C GLY A 116 1.77 -0.03 -14.82
N LYS A 117 2.47 0.83 -14.05
CA LYS A 117 2.28 2.29 -14.12
C LYS A 117 2.57 2.84 -15.52
N TRP A 118 3.63 2.37 -16.16
CA TRP A 118 4.00 2.80 -17.51
C TRP A 118 2.96 2.37 -18.55
N ILE A 119 2.59 1.09 -18.59
CA ILE A 119 1.59 0.53 -19.52
C ILE A 119 0.26 1.26 -19.40
N LEU A 120 -0.22 1.50 -18.17
CA LEU A 120 -1.46 2.22 -17.94
C LEU A 120 -1.43 3.66 -18.50
N ARG A 121 -0.29 4.35 -18.41
CA ARG A 121 -0.13 5.69 -18.99
C ARG A 121 -0.06 5.68 -20.51
N GLU A 122 0.62 4.70 -21.10
CA GLU A 122 0.63 4.51 -22.55
C GLU A 122 -0.78 4.23 -23.08
N LEU A 123 -1.57 3.43 -22.36
CA LEU A 123 -2.97 3.19 -22.69
C LEU A 123 -3.82 4.46 -22.51
N GLY A 124 -3.54 5.26 -21.48
CA GLY A 124 -4.15 6.59 -21.33
C GLY A 124 -3.93 7.45 -22.57
N ASN A 125 -2.68 7.56 -23.04
CA ASN A 125 -2.35 8.28 -24.26
C ASN A 125 -3.03 7.68 -25.51
N LYS A 126 -3.03 6.35 -25.65
CA LYS A 126 -3.68 5.61 -26.76
C LYS A 126 -5.18 5.90 -26.84
N TYR A 127 -5.86 5.89 -25.70
CA TYR A 127 -7.31 6.06 -25.60
C TYR A 127 -7.77 7.48 -25.34
N ARG A 128 -6.84 8.45 -25.30
CA ARG A 128 -7.12 9.86 -25.03
C ARG A 128 -7.84 10.09 -23.70
N VAL A 129 -7.49 9.28 -22.70
CA VAL A 129 -7.93 9.43 -21.31
C VAL A 129 -6.73 9.74 -20.43
N ASN A 130 -6.97 10.42 -19.31
CA ASN A 130 -5.93 10.73 -18.36
C ASN A 130 -5.88 9.65 -17.28
N VAL A 131 -4.76 8.95 -17.17
CA VAL A 131 -4.51 8.00 -16.07
C VAL A 131 -3.64 8.65 -15.00
N SER A 132 -4.13 8.62 -13.77
CA SER A 132 -3.51 9.25 -12.61
C SER A 132 -3.36 8.26 -11.46
N PHE A 133 -2.18 8.25 -10.86
CA PHE A 133 -1.88 7.52 -9.61
C PHE A 133 -1.83 8.49 -8.42
N ALA A 134 -2.30 9.73 -8.59
CA ALA A 134 -2.20 10.73 -7.54
C ALA A 134 -2.99 10.25 -6.30
N PRO A 135 -2.44 10.43 -5.08
CA PRO A 135 -3.05 9.89 -3.86
C PRO A 135 -4.46 10.44 -3.61
N LYS A 136 -4.72 11.65 -4.11
CA LYS A 136 -6.00 12.34 -3.98
C LYS A 136 -6.30 13.14 -5.24
N ILE A 137 -7.44 12.87 -5.88
CA ILE A 137 -7.93 13.63 -7.04
C ILE A 137 -8.86 14.78 -6.62
N THR A 138 -9.65 14.59 -5.57
CA THR A 138 -10.54 15.64 -5.08
C THR A 138 -10.93 15.38 -3.62
N VAL A 139 -11.28 16.45 -2.91
CA VAL A 139 -11.71 16.39 -1.50
C VAL A 139 -13.03 15.62 -1.39
N GLY A 140 -13.14 14.77 -0.37
CA GLY A 140 -14.39 14.02 -0.10
C GLY A 140 -14.65 12.82 -1.01
N LYS A 141 -13.77 12.50 -1.96
CA LYS A 141 -13.81 11.27 -2.77
C LYS A 141 -12.70 10.31 -2.36
N ALA A 142 -12.84 9.03 -2.65
CA ALA A 142 -11.83 8.01 -2.37
C ALA A 142 -10.46 8.42 -2.95
N GLY A 143 -9.40 8.19 -2.17
CA GLY A 143 -8.02 8.39 -2.62
C GLY A 143 -7.49 7.13 -3.30
N SER A 144 -6.33 7.24 -3.95
CA SER A 144 -5.63 6.09 -4.52
C SER A 144 -4.45 5.66 -3.64
N GLY A 145 -4.50 4.42 -3.17
CA GLY A 145 -3.44 3.76 -2.42
C GLY A 145 -2.49 2.94 -3.27
N LEU A 146 -1.43 2.47 -2.62
CA LEU A 146 -0.58 1.40 -3.07
C LEU A 146 -0.41 0.44 -1.88
N HIS A 147 -1.37 -0.46 -1.69
CA HIS A 147 -1.26 -1.41 -0.59
C HIS A 147 -0.19 -2.45 -0.93
N VAL A 148 0.76 -2.65 -0.01
CA VAL A 148 1.84 -3.62 -0.22
C VAL A 148 1.60 -4.82 0.67
N HIS A 149 1.24 -5.94 0.05
CA HIS A 149 1.14 -7.22 0.73
C HIS A 149 2.50 -7.91 0.76
N MET A 150 2.77 -8.58 1.88
CA MET A 150 4.04 -9.26 2.13
C MET A 150 3.86 -10.53 2.93
N TYR A 151 4.76 -11.48 2.71
CA TYR A 151 4.89 -12.68 3.53
C TYR A 151 6.34 -13.17 3.57
N LEU A 152 6.66 -14.01 4.55
CA LEU A 152 7.96 -14.67 4.65
C LEU A 152 7.85 -16.13 4.20
N GLU A 153 8.80 -16.56 3.38
CA GLU A 153 8.89 -17.92 2.86
C GLU A 153 10.13 -18.62 3.41
N LYS A 154 9.99 -19.87 3.82
CA LYS A 154 11.10 -20.74 4.21
C LYS A 154 10.93 -22.10 3.54
N ASP A 155 11.98 -22.57 2.85
CA ASP A 155 11.98 -23.84 2.14
C ASP A 155 10.80 -24.01 1.16
N GLY A 156 10.42 -22.92 0.48
CA GLY A 156 9.29 -22.89 -0.46
C GLY A 156 7.91 -22.90 0.20
N ARG A 157 7.83 -22.73 1.53
CA ARG A 157 6.58 -22.69 2.29
C ARG A 157 6.37 -21.32 2.92
N ASN A 158 5.14 -20.82 2.82
CA ASN A 158 4.70 -19.62 3.51
C ASN A 158 4.79 -19.84 5.04
N ALA A 159 5.51 -18.96 5.74
CA ALA A 159 5.79 -19.05 7.17
C ALA A 159 4.87 -18.17 8.03
N MET A 160 3.80 -17.61 7.45
CA MET A 160 2.95 -16.64 8.14
C MET A 160 1.96 -17.27 9.12
N ILE A 161 1.63 -18.55 8.92
CA ILE A 161 0.65 -19.27 9.73
C ILE A 161 1.31 -20.47 10.41
N GLU A 162 1.03 -20.61 11.70
CA GLU A 162 1.39 -21.77 12.50
C GLU A 162 0.20 -22.14 13.39
N ASN A 163 -0.17 -23.42 13.46
CA ASN A 163 -1.29 -23.90 14.28
C ASN A 163 -2.60 -23.11 14.07
N ASN A 164 -2.98 -22.85 12.81
CA ASN A 164 -4.17 -22.07 12.42
C ASN A 164 -4.20 -20.61 12.97
N LYS A 165 -3.05 -20.07 13.37
CA LYS A 165 -2.92 -18.69 13.85
C LYS A 165 -1.75 -18.01 13.15
N LEU A 166 -1.73 -16.68 13.23
CA LEU A 166 -0.58 -15.91 12.80
C LEU A 166 0.65 -16.36 13.60
N SER A 167 1.72 -16.76 12.89
CA SER A 167 2.94 -17.28 13.51
C SER A 167 3.68 -16.17 14.27
N ASP A 168 4.54 -16.55 15.20
CA ASP A 168 5.42 -15.60 15.90
C ASP A 168 6.31 -14.84 14.91
N VAL A 169 6.76 -15.51 13.85
CA VAL A 169 7.54 -14.91 12.75
C VAL A 169 6.74 -13.80 12.05
N ALA A 170 5.45 -14.02 11.76
CA ALA A 170 4.59 -13.01 11.18
C ALA A 170 4.30 -11.85 12.14
N LYS A 171 4.11 -12.12 13.44
CA LYS A 171 3.95 -11.06 14.45
C LYS A 171 5.21 -10.20 14.58
N LYS A 172 6.40 -10.82 14.55
CA LYS A 172 7.68 -10.10 14.54
C LYS A 172 7.84 -9.23 13.30
N LEU A 173 7.49 -9.74 12.11
CA LEU A 173 7.43 -8.94 10.88
C LEU A 173 6.54 -7.70 11.07
N ILE A 174 5.32 -7.89 11.59
CA ILE A 174 4.38 -6.79 11.84
C ILE A 174 4.96 -5.78 12.84
N ALA A 175 5.56 -6.25 13.94
CA ALA A 175 6.18 -5.37 14.93
C ALA A 175 7.25 -4.46 14.31
N GLY A 176 8.09 -5.01 13.44
CA GLY A 176 9.07 -4.23 12.68
C GLY A 176 8.43 -3.19 11.75
N MET A 177 7.37 -3.57 11.04
CA MET A 177 6.60 -2.65 10.19
C MET A 177 5.94 -1.53 10.99
N MET A 178 5.48 -1.81 12.21
CA MET A 178 4.90 -0.80 13.09
C MET A 178 5.96 0.18 13.61
N GLU A 179 7.10 -0.32 14.07
CA GLU A 179 8.18 0.54 14.59
C GLU A 179 8.69 1.52 13.53
N LEU A 180 8.85 1.05 12.29
CA LEU A 180 9.36 1.87 11.18
C LEU A 180 8.25 2.40 10.26
N ALA A 181 6.98 2.28 10.63
CA ALA A 181 5.84 2.77 9.86
C ALA A 181 5.96 4.26 9.49
N ALA A 182 6.27 5.08 10.50
CA ALA A 182 6.37 6.52 10.33
C ALA A 182 7.53 6.93 9.41
N PRO A 183 8.80 6.48 9.59
CA PRO A 183 9.86 6.82 8.66
C PRO A 183 9.68 6.22 7.26
N LEU A 184 8.97 5.08 7.09
CA LEU A 184 8.67 4.51 5.78
C LEU A 184 7.84 5.43 4.88
N THR A 185 7.05 6.35 5.46
CA THR A 185 6.29 7.36 4.69
C THR A 185 7.21 8.26 3.85
N ALA A 186 8.47 8.44 4.25
CA ALA A 186 9.43 9.20 3.45
C ALA A 186 9.71 8.56 2.08
N PHE A 187 9.52 7.24 1.96
CA PHE A 187 9.65 6.50 0.70
C PHE A 187 8.30 6.17 0.06
N GLY A 188 7.25 5.95 0.88
CA GLY A 188 5.92 5.54 0.42
C GLY A 188 4.95 6.68 0.10
N ASN A 189 5.21 7.90 0.58
CA ASN A 189 4.32 9.06 0.53
C ASN A 189 5.15 10.33 0.24
N THR A 190 5.62 10.48 -1.00
CA THR A 190 6.75 11.36 -1.34
C THR A 190 6.37 12.75 -1.85
N ILE A 191 5.08 13.09 -1.79
CA ILE A 191 4.51 14.38 -2.22
C ILE A 191 3.45 14.91 -1.26
N PRO A 192 3.20 16.24 -1.25
CA PRO A 192 2.24 16.83 -0.32
C PRO A 192 0.81 16.27 -0.43
N THR A 193 0.37 15.87 -1.63
CA THR A 193 -0.98 15.31 -1.83
C THR A 193 -1.19 13.94 -1.16
N SER A 194 -0.12 13.22 -0.85
CA SER A 194 -0.18 11.98 -0.04
C SER A 194 -0.81 12.23 1.33
N TYR A 195 -0.50 13.37 1.93
CA TYR A 195 -0.98 13.73 3.27
C TYR A 195 -2.41 14.31 3.24
N LEU A 196 -2.96 14.57 2.05
CA LEU A 196 -4.39 14.81 1.84
C LEU A 196 -5.19 13.50 1.68
N ARG A 197 -4.51 12.36 1.49
CA ARG A 197 -5.08 11.01 1.59
C ARG A 197 -4.99 10.51 3.03
N LEU A 198 -3.86 10.71 3.72
CA LEU A 198 -3.61 10.29 5.10
C LEU A 198 -4.27 11.22 6.15
N VAL A 199 -5.59 11.42 6.05
CA VAL A 199 -6.34 12.31 6.93
C VAL A 199 -7.27 11.48 7.82
N PRO A 200 -7.43 11.80 9.12
CA PRO A 200 -8.39 11.12 9.99
C PRO A 200 -9.81 11.06 9.39
N HIS A 201 -10.53 9.98 9.69
CA HIS A 201 -11.91 9.71 9.23
C HIS A 201 -12.08 9.43 7.73
N GLN A 202 -11.00 9.21 6.98
CA GLN A 202 -11.05 8.63 5.64
C GLN A 202 -10.62 7.15 5.66
N GLU A 203 -10.71 6.48 4.51
CA GLU A 203 -10.38 5.05 4.37
C GLU A 203 -8.89 4.74 4.64
N ALA A 204 -8.00 5.73 4.52
CA ALA A 204 -6.57 5.55 4.74
C ALA A 204 -6.22 5.58 6.24
N PRO A 205 -5.49 4.58 6.76
CA PRO A 205 -5.15 4.50 8.18
C PRO A 205 -4.04 5.49 8.55
N THR A 206 -4.24 6.24 9.64
CA THR A 206 -3.27 7.20 10.18
C THR A 206 -2.65 6.78 11.51
N ASN A 207 -3.23 5.80 12.20
CA ASN A 207 -2.72 5.31 13.48
C ASN A 207 -1.83 4.09 13.26
N ILE A 208 -0.71 4.04 13.96
CA ILE A 208 0.26 2.94 13.89
C ILE A 208 -0.27 1.79 14.75
N CYS A 209 -1.07 0.94 14.12
CA CYS A 209 -1.61 -0.27 14.71
C CYS A 209 -1.85 -1.34 13.64
N TRP A 210 -2.06 -2.56 14.08
CA TRP A 210 -2.40 -3.68 13.19
C TRP A 210 -3.61 -4.44 13.70
N GLY A 211 -4.25 -5.21 12.83
CA GLY A 211 -5.45 -5.95 13.18
C GLY A 211 -5.93 -6.88 12.08
N ASP A 212 -6.74 -7.85 12.47
CA ASP A 212 -7.36 -8.80 11.56
C ASP A 212 -8.62 -8.21 10.96
N ARG A 213 -8.79 -8.35 9.64
CA ARG A 213 -10.05 -8.02 8.94
C ARG A 213 -10.47 -6.54 9.09
N ASN A 214 -9.64 -5.71 9.69
CA ASN A 214 -9.92 -4.32 10.00
C ASN A 214 -9.32 -3.44 8.91
N ARG A 215 -10.15 -2.67 8.21
CA ARG A 215 -9.65 -1.75 7.17
C ARG A 215 -9.12 -0.43 7.75
N SER A 216 -9.34 -0.17 9.04
CA SER A 216 -8.91 1.07 9.71
C SER A 216 -7.50 1.03 10.28
N VAL A 217 -6.84 -0.13 10.27
CA VAL A 217 -5.50 -0.31 10.85
C VAL A 217 -4.43 -0.16 9.76
N LEU A 218 -3.23 0.24 10.16
CA LEU A 218 -2.11 0.49 9.24
C LEU A 218 -1.59 -0.79 8.60
N VAL A 219 -1.33 -1.82 9.41
CA VAL A 219 -1.01 -3.16 8.91
C VAL A 219 -2.20 -4.08 9.09
N ARG A 220 -2.78 -4.49 7.98
CA ARG A 220 -3.94 -5.40 7.97
C ARG A 220 -3.46 -6.83 7.80
N VAL A 221 -4.02 -7.74 8.58
CA VAL A 221 -4.02 -9.18 8.27
C VAL A 221 -5.32 -9.43 7.50
N PRO A 222 -5.27 -9.64 6.16
CA PRO A 222 -6.47 -9.91 5.38
C PRO A 222 -7.17 -11.16 5.92
N LEU A 223 -8.48 -11.22 5.72
CA LEU A 223 -9.35 -12.33 6.11
C LEU A 223 -8.68 -13.67 5.81
N GLY A 224 -8.07 -14.21 6.86
CA GLY A 224 -7.19 -15.35 6.74
C GLY A 224 -7.98 -16.57 6.34
N TRP A 225 -7.35 -17.32 5.46
CA TRP A 225 -7.45 -18.77 5.21
C TRP A 225 -7.37 -19.66 6.47
N LEU A 226 -7.60 -19.07 7.63
CA LEU A 226 -7.50 -19.58 8.99
C LEU A 226 -8.82 -20.15 9.51
N SER A 227 -9.94 -19.91 8.80
CA SER A 227 -11.21 -20.52 9.18
C SER A 227 -11.17 -22.01 8.88
N ASP A 228 -11.47 -22.83 9.88
CA ASP A 228 -11.74 -24.27 9.71
C ASP A 228 -13.06 -24.54 8.95
N ASN A 229 -13.64 -23.52 8.31
CA ASN A 229 -14.87 -23.63 7.53
C ASN A 229 -14.54 -24.07 6.10
N ASP A 230 -14.77 -25.35 5.84
CA ASP A 230 -14.83 -25.89 4.49
C ASP A 230 -16.23 -25.58 3.92
N MET A 231 -16.39 -24.37 3.35
CA MET A 231 -17.67 -23.96 2.75
C MET A 231 -18.12 -24.92 1.64
N ALA A 232 -17.18 -25.65 1.01
CA ALA A 232 -17.53 -26.66 0.02
C ALA A 232 -18.20 -27.87 0.69
N ARG A 233 -17.78 -28.26 1.89
CA ARG A 233 -18.48 -29.29 2.69
C ARG A 233 -19.78 -28.81 3.33
N ASP A 234 -19.87 -27.55 3.74
CA ASP A 234 -21.12 -26.96 4.22
C ASP A 234 -22.18 -26.99 3.09
N ALA A 235 -21.77 -26.69 1.85
CA ALA A 235 -22.63 -26.74 0.67
C ALA A 235 -22.84 -28.17 0.12
N ASN A 236 -21.84 -29.05 0.25
CA ASN A 236 -21.85 -30.43 -0.24
C ASN A 236 -21.17 -31.38 0.77
N PRO A 237 -21.93 -32.00 1.69
CA PRO A 237 -21.37 -32.90 2.71
C PRO A 237 -20.63 -34.13 2.17
N GLN A 238 -20.79 -34.46 0.89
CA GLN A 238 -20.09 -35.56 0.21
C GLN A 238 -18.71 -35.16 -0.32
N GLU A 239 -18.37 -33.86 -0.29
CA GLU A 239 -17.06 -33.36 -0.71
C GLU A 239 -15.97 -33.95 0.20
N PRO A 240 -14.93 -34.60 -0.36
CA PRO A 240 -13.84 -35.14 0.44
C PRO A 240 -13.10 -34.00 1.14
N GLN A 241 -12.69 -34.24 2.39
CA GLN A 241 -11.90 -33.26 3.13
C GLN A 241 -10.59 -32.99 2.38
N THR A 242 -10.45 -31.77 1.86
CA THR A 242 -9.18 -31.33 1.30
C THR A 242 -8.26 -30.95 2.47
N SER A 243 -7.11 -31.62 2.57
CA SER A 243 -6.15 -31.41 3.67
C SER A 243 -5.34 -30.12 3.53
N ASP A 244 -5.43 -29.46 2.39
CA ASP A 244 -4.59 -28.32 2.07
C ASP A 244 -5.21 -27.05 2.62
N LYS A 245 -5.13 -26.92 3.95
CA LYS A 245 -5.32 -25.65 4.63
C LYS A 245 -4.51 -24.59 3.90
N VAL A 246 -5.17 -23.47 3.59
CA VAL A 246 -4.70 -22.45 2.64
C VAL A 246 -3.61 -21.54 3.26
N GLY A 247 -2.75 -22.11 4.10
CA GLY A 247 -1.61 -21.45 4.72
C GLY A 247 -0.59 -20.89 3.71
N GLY A 248 -0.61 -21.37 2.46
CA GLY A 248 0.23 -20.85 1.39
C GLY A 248 -0.07 -19.41 0.97
N LYS A 249 -1.26 -18.87 1.27
CA LYS A 249 -1.72 -17.58 0.73
C LYS A 249 -1.83 -16.47 1.78
N GLN A 250 -1.48 -16.72 3.04
CA GLN A 250 -1.57 -15.69 4.07
C GLN A 250 -0.50 -14.62 3.84
N THR A 251 -0.94 -13.36 3.88
CA THR A 251 -0.08 -12.17 3.82
C THR A 251 -0.42 -11.23 4.96
N VAL A 252 0.41 -10.22 5.15
CA VAL A 252 0.07 -8.99 5.88
C VAL A 252 0.25 -7.83 4.92
N GLU A 253 -0.43 -6.72 5.17
CA GLU A 253 -0.57 -5.63 4.20
C GLU A 253 -0.27 -4.30 4.84
N LEU A 254 0.67 -3.54 4.28
CA LEU A 254 0.93 -2.15 4.64
C LEU A 254 0.09 -1.23 3.74
N ARG A 255 -0.80 -0.43 4.35
CA ARG A 255 -1.82 0.36 3.63
C ARG A 255 -1.46 1.83 3.38
N SER A 256 -0.44 2.35 4.05
CA SER A 256 -0.06 3.76 3.96
C SER A 256 0.51 4.21 2.60
N PRO A 257 1.30 3.41 1.86
CA PRO A 257 1.90 3.89 0.62
C PRO A 257 0.84 4.26 -0.42
N ASP A 258 1.24 5.09 -1.37
CA ASP A 258 0.39 5.54 -2.46
C ASP A 258 1.17 5.61 -3.79
N GLY A 259 0.51 6.09 -4.84
CA GLY A 259 1.10 6.15 -6.18
C GLY A 259 2.35 7.02 -6.32
N SER A 260 2.70 7.83 -5.30
CA SER A 260 3.95 8.61 -5.25
C SER A 260 5.16 7.85 -4.68
N ALA A 261 4.98 6.60 -4.25
CA ALA A 261 6.02 5.83 -3.62
C ALA A 261 7.24 5.63 -4.53
N ASP A 262 8.44 5.87 -3.99
CA ASP A 262 9.68 5.37 -4.57
C ASP A 262 9.80 3.89 -4.24
N LEU A 263 9.43 3.05 -5.21
CA LEU A 263 9.18 1.62 -5.01
C LEU A 263 10.43 0.83 -4.55
N TYR A 264 11.60 1.17 -5.08
CA TYR A 264 12.85 0.51 -4.69
C TYR A 264 13.20 0.83 -3.24
N HIS A 265 13.17 2.11 -2.86
CA HIS A 265 13.49 2.51 -1.49
C HIS A 265 12.40 2.09 -0.49
N LEU A 266 11.13 2.08 -0.90
CA LEU A 266 10.02 1.58 -0.08
C LEU A 266 10.21 0.09 0.25
N LEU A 267 10.39 -0.78 -0.75
CA LEU A 267 10.57 -2.21 -0.47
C LEU A 267 11.88 -2.51 0.26
N ALA A 268 12.96 -1.75 -0.01
CA ALA A 268 14.20 -1.86 0.75
C ALA A 268 13.99 -1.46 2.23
N GLY A 269 13.24 -0.39 2.48
CA GLY A 269 12.90 0.05 3.83
C GLY A 269 12.00 -0.97 4.53
N MET A 270 11.07 -1.60 3.82
CA MET A 270 10.22 -2.66 4.36
C MET A 270 11.03 -3.90 4.75
N LEU A 271 12.04 -4.27 3.96
CA LEU A 271 12.99 -5.34 4.31
C LEU A 271 13.79 -5.00 5.57
N VAL A 272 14.26 -3.75 5.70
CA VAL A 272 14.92 -3.26 6.91
C VAL A 272 13.98 -3.33 8.13
N ALA A 273 12.73 -2.90 7.98
CA ALA A 273 11.71 -2.97 9.01
C ALA A 273 11.43 -4.42 9.43
N ALA A 274 11.28 -5.32 8.46
CA ALA A 274 11.07 -6.74 8.69
C ALA A 274 12.23 -7.37 9.47
N LEU A 275 13.47 -7.07 9.07
CA LEU A 275 14.67 -7.54 9.75
C LEU A 275 14.72 -7.01 11.20
N HIS A 276 14.45 -5.72 11.38
CA HIS A 276 14.42 -5.08 12.69
C HIS A 276 13.42 -5.79 13.64
N GLY A 277 12.23 -6.09 13.16
CA GLY A 277 11.21 -6.81 13.93
C GLY A 277 11.60 -8.26 14.28
N LEU A 278 12.25 -8.97 13.35
CA LEU A 278 12.68 -10.37 13.56
C LEU A 278 13.81 -10.49 14.61
N GLU A 279 14.72 -9.51 14.64
CA GLU A 279 15.89 -9.51 15.52
C GLU A 279 15.61 -8.93 16.91
N ARG A 280 14.48 -8.24 17.06
CA ARG A 280 14.11 -7.57 18.30
C ARG A 280 13.59 -8.57 19.35
N PRO A 281 14.11 -8.56 20.60
CA PRO A 281 13.69 -9.50 21.65
C PRO A 281 12.23 -9.35 22.09
N ASP A 282 11.74 -8.11 22.22
CA ASP A 282 10.39 -7.74 22.70
C ASP A 282 9.38 -7.58 21.56
N ALA A 283 9.69 -8.05 20.35
CA ALA A 283 8.85 -7.84 19.17
C ALA A 283 7.42 -8.41 19.30
N LEU A 284 7.25 -9.54 20.00
CA LEU A 284 5.92 -10.13 20.23
C LEU A 284 5.08 -9.26 21.19
N GLU A 285 5.69 -8.72 22.23
CA GLU A 285 5.03 -7.80 23.17
C GLU A 285 4.62 -6.50 22.46
N LEU A 286 5.49 -5.98 21.58
CA LEU A 286 5.19 -4.82 20.75
C LEU A 286 4.00 -5.10 19.82
N ALA A 287 3.99 -6.25 19.15
CA ALA A 287 2.87 -6.66 18.30
C ALA A 287 1.58 -6.73 19.11
N ASP A 288 1.57 -7.42 20.25
CA ASP A 288 0.35 -7.57 21.05
C ASP A 288 -0.14 -6.21 21.61
N ARG A 289 0.77 -5.30 21.99
CA ARG A 289 0.43 -3.93 22.44
C ARG A 289 -0.28 -3.12 21.36
N LEU A 290 0.18 -3.22 20.12
CA LEU A 290 -0.31 -2.48 18.97
C LEU A 290 -1.46 -3.18 18.21
N TYR A 291 -1.88 -4.36 18.68
CA TYR A 291 -3.01 -5.08 18.11
C TYR A 291 -4.35 -4.37 18.42
N VAL A 292 -5.19 -4.30 17.39
CA VAL A 292 -6.51 -3.68 17.46
C VAL A 292 -7.54 -4.50 16.68
N GLY A 293 -8.26 -5.35 17.42
CA GLY A 293 -9.36 -6.18 16.90
C GLY A 293 -10.72 -5.46 16.78
N VAL A 294 -10.77 -4.15 17.05
CA VAL A 294 -12.00 -3.34 17.05
C VAL A 294 -11.92 -2.22 16.02
N ASN A 295 -13.07 -1.78 15.50
CA ASN A 295 -13.10 -0.63 14.59
C ASN A 295 -12.72 0.66 15.36
N ILE A 296 -11.58 1.26 15.02
CA ILE A 296 -11.03 2.42 15.74
C ILE A 296 -11.78 3.72 15.49
N PHE A 297 -12.63 3.77 14.47
CA PHE A 297 -13.44 4.96 14.17
C PHE A 297 -14.70 5.04 15.07
N LYS A 298 -14.98 4.03 15.90
CA LYS A 298 -16.09 4.07 16.85
C LYS A 298 -15.72 4.86 18.11
N PRO A 299 -16.61 5.74 18.63
CA PRO A 299 -16.35 6.55 19.83
C PRO A 299 -15.93 5.75 21.06
N GLU A 300 -16.44 4.52 21.20
CA GLU A 300 -16.16 3.60 22.30
C GLU A 300 -14.67 3.19 22.38
N ASN A 301 -13.94 3.27 21.27
CA ASN A 301 -12.53 2.85 21.18
C ASN A 301 -11.54 4.02 21.27
N LYS A 302 -12.02 5.23 21.61
CA LYS A 302 -11.22 6.46 21.60
C LYS A 302 -10.01 6.41 22.55
N ALA A 303 -10.15 5.81 23.74
CA ALA A 303 -9.04 5.69 24.68
C ALA A 303 -7.88 4.83 24.12
N LYS A 304 -8.20 3.77 23.36
CA LYS A 304 -7.18 2.97 22.67
C LYS A 304 -6.55 3.77 21.53
N LEU A 305 -7.36 4.53 20.79
CA LEU A 305 -6.90 5.40 19.71
C LEU A 305 -5.89 6.45 20.19
N ASP A 306 -6.22 7.14 21.28
CA ASP A 306 -5.38 8.21 21.85
C ASP A 306 -4.04 7.69 22.40
N SER A 307 -3.92 6.37 22.61
CA SER A 307 -2.68 5.72 23.05
C SER A 307 -1.74 5.30 21.90
N LEU A 308 -2.20 5.38 20.65
CA LEU A 308 -1.44 4.94 19.48
C LEU A 308 -0.66 6.10 18.87
N ASP A 309 0.57 5.81 18.46
CA ASP A 309 1.34 6.73 17.64
C ASP A 309 0.68 6.93 16.27
N LYS A 310 0.93 8.08 15.65
CA LYS A 310 0.36 8.47 14.37
C LYS A 310 1.43 8.57 13.30
N LEU A 311 1.02 8.33 12.06
CA LEU A 311 1.83 8.65 10.89
C LEU A 311 2.06 10.16 10.78
N PRO A 312 3.16 10.59 10.15
CA PRO A 312 3.39 12.00 9.86
C PRO A 312 2.28 12.60 8.98
N GLU A 313 2.03 13.90 9.17
CA GLU A 313 0.92 14.63 8.53
C GLU A 313 1.39 15.52 7.36
N SER A 314 2.69 15.49 7.01
CA SER A 314 3.27 16.23 5.89
C SER A 314 4.59 15.61 5.42
N CYS A 315 5.07 15.95 4.22
CA CYS A 315 6.40 15.56 3.75
C CYS A 315 7.47 16.05 4.72
N ALA A 316 7.37 17.31 5.19
CA ALA A 316 8.32 17.87 6.14
C ALA A 316 8.36 17.09 7.47
N ALA A 317 7.22 16.60 7.97
CA ALA A 317 7.17 15.77 9.17
C ALA A 317 7.76 14.37 8.92
N SER A 318 7.50 13.77 7.75
CA SER A 318 8.10 12.50 7.34
C SER A 318 9.63 12.58 7.24
N ALA A 319 10.16 13.71 6.79
CA ALA A 319 11.59 13.98 6.77
C ALA A 319 12.20 13.98 8.18
N ASP A 320 11.55 14.62 9.14
CA ASP A 320 12.03 14.67 10.53
C ASP A 320 12.03 13.28 11.17
N VAL A 321 10.99 12.48 10.91
CA VAL A 321 10.92 11.12 11.43
C VAL A 321 11.95 10.20 10.76
N LEU A 322 12.18 10.34 9.44
CA LEU A 322 13.24 9.63 8.74
C LEU A 322 14.62 9.99 9.31
N GLU A 323 14.89 11.28 9.57
CA GLU A 323 16.14 11.75 10.17
C GLU A 323 16.35 11.15 11.56
N LYS A 324 15.30 11.13 12.39
CA LYS A 324 15.32 10.53 13.74
C LYS A 324 15.61 9.03 13.72
N HIS A 325 15.12 8.31 12.71
CA HIS A 325 15.27 6.85 12.61
C HIS A 325 16.30 6.41 11.57
N ARG A 326 17.14 7.33 11.06
CA ARG A 326 18.10 7.05 9.98
C ARG A 326 19.02 5.88 10.26
N GLU A 327 19.41 5.69 11.53
CA GLU A 327 20.28 4.61 11.95
C GLU A 327 19.70 3.24 11.58
N ALA A 328 18.38 3.05 11.67
CA ALA A 328 17.74 1.79 11.31
C ALA A 328 17.96 1.43 9.83
N PHE A 329 17.95 2.44 8.95
CA PHE A 329 18.12 2.27 7.50
C PHE A 329 19.60 2.24 7.06
N GLU A 330 20.45 3.01 7.73
CA GLU A 330 21.89 3.09 7.43
C GLU A 330 22.69 1.92 8.02
N ARG A 331 22.13 1.21 9.01
CA ARG A 331 22.71 0.00 9.59
C ARG A 331 23.04 -1.03 8.50
N ASP A 332 24.16 -1.72 8.69
CA ASP A 332 24.71 -2.69 7.74
C ASP A 332 25.00 -2.10 6.34
N GLY A 333 25.00 -0.76 6.25
CA GLY A 333 25.22 0.00 5.04
C GLY A 333 24.11 -0.17 3.99
N VAL A 334 22.90 -0.63 4.37
CA VAL A 334 21.82 -0.87 3.39
C VAL A 334 21.48 0.40 2.63
N PHE A 335 21.15 1.47 3.34
CA PHE A 335 20.98 2.80 2.75
C PHE A 335 22.25 3.63 2.97
N PRO A 336 22.89 4.15 1.91
CA PRO A 336 23.95 5.14 2.06
C PRO A 336 23.41 6.42 2.72
N PRO A 337 24.18 7.08 3.60
CA PRO A 337 23.74 8.33 4.25
C PRO A 337 23.30 9.41 3.24
N SER A 338 24.00 9.51 2.11
CA SER A 338 23.66 10.45 1.04
C SER A 338 22.27 10.22 0.45
N THR A 339 21.79 8.97 0.42
CA THR A 339 20.45 8.62 -0.05
C THR A 339 19.40 9.12 0.94
N ILE A 340 19.60 8.86 2.23
CA ILE A 340 18.72 9.35 3.30
C ILE A 340 18.67 10.88 3.29
N ASP A 341 19.83 11.55 3.23
CA ASP A 341 19.91 13.01 3.18
C ASP A 341 19.19 13.58 1.93
N SER A 342 19.18 12.85 0.81
CA SER A 342 18.48 13.26 -0.41
C SER A 342 16.96 13.23 -0.22
N PHE A 343 16.41 12.18 0.41
CA PHE A 343 14.98 12.13 0.74
C PHE A 343 14.60 13.23 1.73
N ILE A 344 15.39 13.43 2.79
CA ILE A 344 15.16 14.48 3.77
C ILE A 344 15.12 15.86 3.09
N ARG A 345 16.10 16.16 2.22
CA ARG A 345 16.14 17.44 1.48
C ARG A 345 14.93 17.59 0.55
N LYS A 346 14.60 16.57 -0.24
CA LYS A 346 13.43 16.59 -1.16
C LYS A 346 12.15 16.87 -0.38
N LEU A 347 11.90 16.12 0.68
CA LEU A 347 10.67 16.23 1.46
C LEU A 347 10.55 17.58 2.18
N ARG A 348 11.63 18.08 2.78
CA ARG A 348 11.64 19.42 3.39
C ARG A 348 11.47 20.55 2.36
N SER A 349 11.89 20.34 1.11
CA SER A 349 11.77 21.37 0.06
C SER A 349 10.34 21.70 -0.34
N TYR A 350 9.36 20.85 -0.01
CA TYR A 350 7.95 21.13 -0.31
C TYR A 350 7.34 22.19 0.62
N ASP A 351 7.95 22.46 1.77
CA ASP A 351 7.47 23.45 2.75
C ASP A 351 5.97 23.27 3.09
N ASP A 352 5.60 22.04 3.44
CA ASP A 352 4.20 21.60 3.53
C ASP A 352 3.71 21.30 4.96
N ARG A 353 4.46 21.68 6.00
CA ARG A 353 4.17 21.34 7.40
C ARG A 353 2.75 21.72 7.84
N ASP A 354 2.32 22.92 7.46
CA ASP A 354 0.98 23.45 7.74
C ASP A 354 0.14 23.59 6.46
N LEU A 355 0.41 22.75 5.45
CA LEU A 355 -0.26 22.87 4.14
C LEU A 355 -1.76 22.63 4.27
N SER A 356 -2.16 21.59 5.02
CA SER A 356 -3.57 21.22 5.22
C SER A 356 -4.38 22.36 5.83
N GLU A 357 -3.82 23.06 6.82
CA GLU A 357 -4.41 24.24 7.46
C GLU A 357 -4.46 25.43 6.50
N ARG A 358 -3.38 25.69 5.75
CA ARG A 358 -3.30 26.83 4.81
C ARG A 358 -4.32 26.74 3.68
N ILE A 359 -4.65 25.53 3.24
CA ILE A 359 -5.57 25.30 2.12
C ILE A 359 -6.97 24.85 2.59
N TYR A 360 -7.21 24.77 3.90
CA TYR A 360 -8.50 24.36 4.46
C TYR A 360 -9.63 25.27 3.95
N GLY A 361 -10.69 24.67 3.40
CA GLY A 361 -11.81 25.39 2.81
C GLY A 361 -11.51 26.10 1.47
N LYS A 362 -10.27 26.05 0.95
CA LYS A 362 -9.86 26.70 -0.29
C LYS A 362 -9.85 25.72 -1.47
N THR A 363 -11.03 25.39 -1.97
CA THR A 363 -11.22 24.37 -3.03
C THR A 363 -10.32 24.59 -4.25
N ASP A 364 -10.12 25.83 -4.70
CA ASP A 364 -9.27 26.12 -5.86
C ASP A 364 -7.77 25.92 -5.60
N GLU A 365 -7.29 26.22 -4.39
CA GLU A 365 -5.89 25.96 -4.02
C GLU A 365 -5.63 24.45 -3.92
N ILE A 366 -6.56 23.70 -3.33
CA ILE A 366 -6.49 22.23 -3.26
C ILE A 366 -6.49 21.63 -4.67
N ARG A 367 -7.40 22.09 -5.54
CA ARG A 367 -7.48 21.66 -6.94
C ARG A 367 -6.16 21.92 -7.68
N LYS A 368 -5.59 23.12 -7.56
CA LYS A 368 -4.29 23.46 -8.17
C LYS A 368 -3.16 22.56 -7.68
N LEU A 369 -3.14 22.26 -6.38
CA LEU A 369 -2.16 21.36 -5.78
C LEU A 369 -2.31 19.94 -6.34
N VAL A 370 -3.53 19.41 -6.40
CA VAL A 370 -3.80 18.09 -6.98
C VAL A 370 -3.37 18.04 -8.44
N TYR A 371 -3.75 19.02 -9.28
CA TYR A 371 -3.36 19.04 -10.69
C TYR A 371 -1.84 19.09 -10.88
N ARG A 372 -1.11 19.79 -10.00
CA ARG A 372 0.36 19.83 -10.03
C ARG A 372 0.97 18.43 -9.88
N TYR A 373 0.33 17.56 -9.11
CA TYR A 373 0.82 16.21 -8.80
C TYR A 373 0.02 15.09 -9.48
N LEU A 374 -0.89 15.41 -10.38
CA LEU A 374 -1.78 14.45 -11.04
C LEU A 374 -0.99 13.34 -11.76
N HIS A 375 0.17 13.67 -12.32
CA HIS A 375 1.04 12.74 -13.05
C HIS A 375 2.36 12.45 -12.34
N HIS A 376 2.44 12.65 -11.02
CA HIS A 376 3.67 12.40 -10.27
C HIS A 376 4.14 10.94 -10.43
N MET A 377 5.47 10.71 -10.38
CA MET A 377 6.11 9.39 -10.49
C MET A 377 6.76 8.97 -9.19
#